data_AF-A0A4R4X0Y5-F1
#
_entry.id   AF-A0A4R4X0Y5-F1
#
_cell.length_a   1.000
_cell.length_b   1.000
_cell.length_c   1.000
_cell.angle_alpha   90.00
_cell.angle_beta   90.00
_cell.angle_gamma   90.00
#
_symmetry.space_group_name_H-M   'P 1'
#
loop_
_entity.id
_entity.type
_entity.pdbx_description
1 polymer ?
#
loop_
_entity_poly.entity_id
_entity_poly.type
_entity_poly.pdbx_seq_one_letter_code
_entity_poly.pdbx_strand_id
1 'polypeptide(L)'
;MTALVSPPTPSNPGTAAVATARSAIRLRLNPVLDRRGTVDGAWWPRSSDAAAELPDLISAIEQRLGRAVLRVGLYHDVWDHIPRRVTARGRQVKVGSFRSADPHLITLSIEGTAPISVLVIPPGTANDPAMAALTSAAAGTVGVGPADILHPTGQDEEMRGHDSSAAWENEGGRVADLEPAWPADRGLRTWFLA
;
A
#
# COMPACT_ATOMS: atom_id res chain seq x y z
N MET A 1 33.10 -13.68 -65.26
CA MET A 1 32.11 -14.66 -64.76
C MET A 1 31.93 -14.41 -63.27
N THR A 2 30.70 -14.07 -62.87
CA THR A 2 30.32 -13.37 -61.63
C THR A 2 30.27 -14.32 -60.43
N ALA A 3 30.93 -13.94 -59.32
CA ALA A 3 30.85 -14.64 -58.04
C ALA A 3 29.49 -14.38 -57.37
N LEU A 4 28.79 -15.45 -56.98
CA LEU A 4 27.54 -15.40 -56.25
C LEU A 4 27.81 -15.03 -54.79
N VAL A 5 27.40 -13.83 -54.39
CA VAL A 5 27.38 -13.38 -52.99
C VAL A 5 26.22 -14.07 -52.26
N SER A 6 26.52 -14.78 -51.18
CA SER A 6 25.48 -15.34 -50.29
C SER A 6 24.78 -14.21 -49.52
N PRO A 7 23.46 -14.31 -49.26
CA PRO A 7 22.76 -13.33 -48.44
C PRO A 7 23.13 -13.50 -46.95
N PRO A 8 23.17 -12.41 -46.15
CA PRO A 8 23.30 -12.53 -44.71
C PRO A 8 22.03 -13.12 -44.09
N THR A 9 22.22 -14.02 -43.13
CA THR A 9 21.18 -14.55 -42.25
C THR A 9 20.54 -13.41 -41.45
N PRO A 10 19.20 -13.32 -41.31
CA PRO A 10 18.61 -12.36 -40.39
C PRO A 10 18.94 -12.75 -38.96
N SER A 11 19.70 -11.89 -38.28
CA SER A 11 19.99 -11.97 -36.85
C SER A 11 18.69 -12.01 -36.05
N ASN A 12 18.54 -13.09 -35.30
CA ASN A 12 17.48 -13.40 -34.36
C ASN A 12 17.07 -12.19 -33.49
N PRO A 13 15.81 -11.71 -33.50
CA PRO A 13 15.31 -10.71 -32.55
C PRO A 13 14.96 -11.30 -31.18
N GLY A 14 15.63 -12.39 -30.76
CA GLY A 14 15.31 -13.13 -29.53
C GLY A 14 15.79 -12.47 -28.24
N THR A 15 16.70 -11.50 -28.29
CA THR A 15 17.32 -10.95 -27.06
C THR A 15 16.68 -9.65 -26.58
N ALA A 16 15.84 -9.00 -27.39
CA ALA A 16 15.14 -7.76 -26.99
C ALA A 16 13.79 -8.00 -26.29
N ALA A 17 13.18 -9.18 -26.47
CA ALA A 17 11.87 -9.50 -25.88
C ALA A 17 11.94 -9.83 -24.38
N VAL A 18 13.11 -10.16 -23.82
CA VAL A 18 13.27 -10.44 -22.38
C VAL A 18 13.24 -9.16 -21.54
N ALA A 19 13.48 -7.98 -22.14
CA ALA A 19 13.48 -6.70 -21.42
C ALA A 19 12.09 -6.04 -21.30
N THR A 20 11.05 -6.62 -21.90
CA THR A 20 9.71 -6.02 -22.02
C THR A 20 8.62 -6.71 -21.19
N ALA A 21 9.02 -7.53 -20.23
CA ALA A 21 8.14 -7.98 -19.15
C ALA A 21 8.69 -7.52 -17.78
N ARG A 22 9.09 -6.25 -17.67
CA ARG A 22 9.08 -5.55 -16.37
C ARG A 22 7.64 -5.57 -15.91
N SER A 23 7.28 -6.64 -15.21
CA SER A 23 5.88 -6.98 -14.98
C SER A 23 5.29 -5.84 -14.15
N ALA A 24 4.11 -5.37 -14.55
CA ALA A 24 3.48 -4.23 -13.90
C ALA A 24 3.46 -4.47 -12.38
N ILE A 25 3.98 -3.52 -11.62
CA ILE A 25 3.89 -3.56 -10.17
C ILE A 25 2.42 -3.73 -9.76
N ARG A 26 2.16 -4.63 -8.82
CA ARG A 26 0.80 -4.93 -8.34
C ARG A 26 0.41 -3.93 -7.27
N LEU A 27 0.21 -2.68 -7.68
CA LEU A 27 -0.09 -1.55 -6.80
C LEU A 27 -1.43 -0.92 -7.18
N ARG A 28 -2.30 -0.72 -6.20
CA ARG A 28 -3.52 0.10 -6.34
C ARG A 28 -3.57 1.14 -5.25
N LEU A 29 -3.56 2.41 -5.64
CA LEU A 29 -3.73 3.55 -4.74
C LEU A 29 -5.14 4.11 -4.89
N ASN A 30 -5.71 4.60 -3.79
CA ASN A 30 -6.91 5.43 -3.82
C ASN A 30 -6.61 6.66 -4.70
N PRO A 31 -7.37 6.92 -5.77
CA PRO A 31 -7.08 8.01 -6.71
C PRO A 31 -7.28 9.40 -6.10
N VAL A 32 -8.15 9.52 -5.10
CA VAL A 32 -8.44 10.81 -4.44
C VAL A 32 -7.39 11.08 -3.36
N LEU A 33 -6.82 10.03 -2.75
CA LEU A 33 -5.98 10.13 -1.55
C LEU A 33 -6.62 11.12 -0.56
N ASP A 34 -7.94 10.99 -0.37
CA ASP A 34 -8.71 11.86 0.51
C ASP A 34 -8.40 11.62 1.99
N ARG A 35 -7.59 10.59 2.28
CA ARG A 35 -7.05 10.23 3.60
C ARG A 35 -8.15 9.99 4.63
N ARG A 36 -9.36 9.66 4.16
CA ARG A 36 -10.49 9.29 5.03
C ARG A 36 -10.44 7.80 5.38
N GLY A 37 -9.88 6.99 4.49
CA GLY A 37 -9.68 5.56 4.73
C GLY A 37 -8.50 5.25 5.63
N THR A 38 -8.51 4.07 6.24
CA THR A 38 -7.42 3.57 7.11
C THR A 38 -6.10 3.41 6.35
N VAL A 39 -6.17 3.17 5.03
CA VAL A 39 -5.03 3.01 4.13
C VAL A 39 -5.26 3.82 2.85
N ASP A 40 -4.17 4.30 2.25
CA ASP A 40 -4.18 5.06 1.00
C ASP A 40 -4.11 4.16 -0.24
N GLY A 41 -3.94 2.86 -0.04
CA GLY A 41 -3.90 1.85 -1.08
C GLY A 41 -3.28 0.55 -0.60
N ALA A 42 -3.08 -0.37 -1.54
CA ALA A 42 -2.45 -1.66 -1.29
C ALA A 42 -1.46 -2.02 -2.39
N TRP A 43 -0.48 -2.82 -2.00
CA TRP A 43 0.59 -3.32 -2.82
C TRP A 43 0.82 -4.81 -2.53
N TRP A 44 0.93 -5.58 -3.61
CA TRP A 44 1.25 -7.00 -3.55
C TRP A 44 2.68 -7.24 -4.08
N PRO A 45 3.70 -7.26 -3.20
CA PRO A 45 5.06 -7.64 -3.57
C PRO A 45 5.14 -9.05 -4.15
N ARG A 46 6.22 -9.32 -4.89
CA ARG A 46 6.50 -10.69 -5.39
C ARG A 46 7.32 -11.50 -4.41
N SER A 47 8.07 -10.84 -3.56
CA SER A 47 8.95 -11.42 -2.55
C SER A 47 8.98 -10.56 -1.28
N SER A 48 9.49 -11.11 -0.19
CA SER A 48 9.75 -10.36 1.04
C SER A 48 11.10 -9.63 1.04
N ASP A 49 11.81 -9.58 -0.10
CA ASP A 49 13.11 -8.89 -0.20
C ASP A 49 12.90 -7.38 -0.41
N ALA A 50 13.21 -6.60 0.62
CA ALA A 50 13.01 -5.15 0.57
C ALA A 50 13.96 -4.46 -0.42
N ALA A 51 15.19 -4.97 -0.61
CA ALA A 51 16.13 -4.36 -1.53
C ALA A 51 15.70 -4.53 -2.99
N ALA A 52 15.08 -5.67 -3.32
CA ALA A 52 14.57 -5.94 -4.65
C ALA A 52 13.24 -5.21 -4.95
N GLU A 53 12.35 -5.12 -3.96
CA GLU A 53 10.97 -4.69 -4.19
C GLU A 53 10.75 -3.17 -4.02
N LEU A 54 11.44 -2.53 -3.05
CA LEU A 54 11.25 -1.10 -2.75
C LEU A 54 11.56 -0.15 -3.92
N PRO A 55 12.61 -0.37 -4.76
CA PRO A 55 12.90 0.52 -5.88
C PRO A 55 11.73 0.63 -6.89
N ASP A 56 11.05 -0.49 -7.15
CA ASP A 56 9.90 -0.54 -8.05
C ASP A 56 8.68 0.12 -7.42
N LEU A 57 8.42 -0.11 -6.13
CA LEU A 57 7.36 0.55 -5.38
C LEU A 57 7.51 2.07 -5.39
N ILE A 58 8.70 2.56 -5.06
CA ILE A 58 9.00 3.99 -5.07
C ILE A 58 8.77 4.56 -6.47
N SER A 59 9.33 3.92 -7.50
CA SER A 59 9.22 4.40 -8.87
C SER A 59 7.77 4.51 -9.34
N ALA A 60 6.91 3.56 -8.94
CA ALA A 60 5.50 3.55 -9.29
C ALA A 60 4.69 4.65 -8.57
N ILE A 61 4.97 4.87 -7.29
CA ILE A 61 4.33 5.93 -6.51
C ILE A 61 4.74 7.30 -7.03
N GLU A 62 6.03 7.51 -7.31
CA GLU A 62 6.50 8.78 -7.89
C GLU A 62 5.90 9.05 -9.27
N GLN A 63 5.71 8.01 -10.10
CA GLN A 63 5.02 8.13 -11.39
C GLN A 63 3.57 8.55 -11.22
N ARG A 64 2.86 7.97 -10.25
CA ARG A 64 1.44 8.21 -10.05
C ARG A 64 1.14 9.55 -9.39
N LEU A 65 1.99 9.99 -8.45
CA LEU A 65 1.80 11.23 -7.71
C LEU A 65 2.51 12.43 -8.33
N GLY A 66 3.44 12.20 -9.26
CA GLY A 66 4.29 13.25 -9.84
C GLY A 66 5.20 13.93 -8.82
N ARG A 67 5.45 13.28 -7.67
CA ARG A 67 6.20 13.82 -6.53
C ARG A 67 7.22 12.82 -6.05
N ALA A 68 8.32 13.33 -5.51
CA ALA A 68 9.40 12.54 -4.97
C ALA A 68 9.02 11.81 -3.67
N VAL A 69 9.40 10.53 -3.55
CA VAL A 69 9.46 9.84 -2.26
C VAL A 69 10.75 10.26 -1.55
N LEU A 70 10.67 10.55 -0.25
CA LEU A 70 11.79 11.00 0.58
C LEU A 70 12.25 9.91 1.55
N ARG A 71 11.30 9.15 2.12
CA ARG A 71 11.57 8.09 3.09
C ARG A 71 10.53 6.99 2.98
N VAL A 72 10.96 5.75 3.21
CA VAL A 72 10.11 4.58 3.37
C VAL A 72 10.26 4.06 4.81
N GLY A 73 9.14 3.76 5.46
CA GLY A 73 9.06 3.09 6.75
C GLY A 73 8.40 1.73 6.60
N LEU A 74 8.98 0.68 7.16
CA LEU A 74 8.45 -0.68 7.13
C LEU A 74 8.63 -1.39 8.48
N TYR A 75 7.83 -2.43 8.70
CA TYR A 75 7.99 -3.32 9.85
C TYR A 75 9.16 -4.29 9.65
N HIS A 76 10.08 -4.36 10.62
CA HIS A 76 11.34 -5.08 10.43
C HIS A 76 11.15 -6.59 10.21
N ASP A 77 10.25 -7.25 10.94
CA ASP A 77 10.28 -8.71 11.06
C ASP A 77 9.59 -9.49 9.93
N VAL A 78 9.00 -8.78 8.96
CA VAL A 78 8.34 -9.40 7.78
C VAL A 78 9.10 -9.16 6.48
N TRP A 79 10.23 -8.44 6.53
CA TRP A 79 11.04 -8.08 5.37
C TRP A 79 12.47 -8.59 5.50
N ASP A 80 12.97 -9.19 4.43
CA ASP A 80 14.35 -9.63 4.27
C ASP A 80 15.21 -8.55 3.62
N HIS A 81 16.53 -8.62 3.83
CA HIS A 81 17.54 -7.77 3.20
C HIS A 81 17.26 -6.26 3.23
N ILE A 82 16.72 -5.73 4.33
CA ILE A 82 16.32 -4.32 4.42
C ILE A 82 17.56 -3.39 4.29
N PRO A 83 17.71 -2.65 3.17
CA PRO A 83 18.83 -1.74 3.00
C PRO A 83 18.56 -0.45 3.78
N ARG A 84 19.59 0.30 4.19
CA ARG A 84 19.40 1.63 4.81
C ARG A 84 18.96 2.70 3.81
N ARG A 85 19.32 2.52 2.53
CA ARG A 85 18.97 3.41 1.42
C ARG A 85 18.74 2.57 0.16
N VAL A 86 17.76 2.97 -0.64
CA VAL A 86 17.50 2.38 -1.96
C VAL A 86 17.61 3.44 -3.03
N THR A 87 18.08 3.05 -4.21
CA THR A 87 18.13 3.93 -5.37
C THR A 87 16.88 3.71 -6.21
N ALA A 88 16.07 4.75 -6.37
CA ALA A 88 14.90 4.75 -7.25
C ALA A 88 14.95 5.98 -8.14
N ARG A 89 14.79 5.79 -9.46
CA ARG A 89 14.86 6.87 -10.48
C ARG A 89 16.09 7.78 -10.33
N GLY A 90 17.24 7.20 -9.97
CA GLY A 90 18.51 7.93 -9.78
C GLY A 90 18.62 8.71 -8.46
N ARG A 91 17.62 8.62 -7.57
CA ARG A 91 17.62 9.28 -6.25
C ARG A 91 17.79 8.25 -5.14
N GLN A 92 18.52 8.60 -4.09
CA GLN A 92 18.60 7.79 -2.87
C GLN A 92 17.43 8.11 -1.95
N VAL A 93 16.66 7.08 -1.59
CA VAL A 93 15.55 7.16 -0.64
C VAL A 93 15.96 6.45 0.65
N LYS A 94 15.76 7.11 1.80
CA LYS A 94 16.06 6.53 3.11
C LYS A 94 15.03 5.46 3.44
N VAL A 95 15.48 4.32 3.93
CA VAL A 95 14.60 3.26 4.42
C VAL A 95 14.79 3.14 5.94
N GLY A 96 13.68 3.17 6.66
CA GLY A 96 13.62 2.93 8.10
C GLY A 96 12.86 1.65 8.38
N SER A 97 13.47 0.75 9.17
CA SER A 97 12.82 -0.45 9.69
C SER A 97 12.49 -0.26 11.16
N PHE A 98 11.26 -0.57 11.57
CA PHE A 98 10.81 -0.38 12.95
C PHE A 98 10.08 -1.63 13.44
N ARG A 99 10.30 -2.02 14.70
CA ARG A 99 9.57 -3.12 15.35
C ARG A 99 8.23 -2.70 15.98
N SER A 100 7.94 -1.41 15.98
CA SER A 100 6.69 -0.83 16.48
C SER A 100 5.74 -0.41 15.35
N ALA A 101 6.16 -0.56 14.09
CA ALA A 101 5.29 -0.29 12.94
C ALA A 101 4.27 -1.43 12.76
N ASP A 102 3.18 -1.14 12.06
CA ASP A 102 2.21 -2.17 11.68
C ASP A 102 2.86 -3.16 10.68
N PRO A 103 2.81 -4.47 10.93
CA PRO A 103 3.40 -5.49 10.05
C PRO A 103 2.88 -5.48 8.62
N HIS A 104 1.67 -4.99 8.41
CA HIS A 104 1.00 -4.99 7.12
C HIS A 104 1.07 -3.63 6.42
N LEU A 105 1.73 -2.62 7.00
CA LEU A 105 1.81 -1.30 6.39
C LEU A 105 3.25 -0.91 6.01
N ILE A 106 3.35 -0.26 4.86
CA ILE A 106 4.50 0.58 4.51
C ILE A 106 4.05 2.03 4.49
N THR A 107 4.78 2.88 5.20
CA THR A 107 4.56 4.32 5.19
C THR A 107 5.58 5.00 4.28
N LEU A 108 5.12 5.81 3.33
CA LEU A 108 5.98 6.59 2.44
C LEU A 108 5.81 8.08 2.70
N SER A 109 6.90 8.76 2.99
CA SER A 109 6.93 10.23 3.08
C SER A 109 7.15 10.81 1.68
N ILE A 110 6.20 11.62 1.22
CA ILE A 110 6.19 12.21 -0.12
C ILE A 110 6.45 13.72 -0.01
N GLU A 111 7.21 14.27 -0.97
CA GLU A 111 7.56 15.68 -0.98
C GLU A 111 6.34 16.61 -1.07
N GLY A 112 6.24 17.51 -0.08
CA GLY A 112 5.20 18.53 -0.03
C GLY A 112 3.79 18.00 0.25
N THR A 113 3.65 16.75 0.72
CA THR A 113 2.36 16.19 1.13
C THR A 113 2.47 15.45 2.45
N ALA A 114 1.32 15.09 3.03
CA ALA A 114 1.31 14.12 4.12
C ALA A 114 1.88 12.77 3.64
N PRO A 115 2.47 11.97 4.54
CA PRO A 115 2.83 10.59 4.25
C PRO A 115 1.60 9.78 3.82
N ILE A 116 1.84 8.75 3.02
CA ILE A 116 0.83 7.77 2.63
C ILE A 116 1.11 6.42 3.28
N SER A 117 0.06 5.68 3.60
CA SER A 117 0.14 4.32 4.16
C SER A 117 -0.38 3.31 3.13
N VAL A 118 0.48 2.38 2.73
CA VAL A 118 0.18 1.34 1.75
C VAL A 118 0.13 -0.01 2.44
N LEU A 119 -0.98 -0.72 2.30
CA LEU A 119 -1.14 -2.09 2.77
C LEU A 119 -0.26 -3.04 1.95
N VAL A 120 0.51 -3.89 2.63
CA VAL A 120 1.32 -4.94 2.04
C VAL A 120 0.54 -6.25 2.10
N ILE A 121 0.24 -6.80 0.92
CA ILE A 121 -0.34 -8.14 0.80
C ILE A 121 0.82 -9.14 0.75
N PRO A 122 0.87 -10.16 1.64
CA PRO A 122 1.95 -11.14 1.62
C PRO A 122 2.15 -11.78 0.23
N PRO A 123 3.40 -12.04 -0.21
CA PRO A 123 3.67 -12.57 -1.54
C PRO A 123 3.04 -13.96 -1.78
N GLY A 124 2.87 -14.75 -0.71
CA GLY A 124 2.22 -16.06 -0.75
C GLY A 124 0.69 -16.05 -0.76
N THR A 125 0.05 -14.89 -0.71
CA THR A 125 -1.43 -14.79 -0.73
C THR A 125 -1.98 -15.27 -2.07
N ALA A 126 -3.07 -16.04 -2.04
CA ALA A 126 -3.75 -16.50 -3.25
C ALA A 126 -4.26 -15.31 -4.09
N ASN A 127 -4.44 -15.51 -5.40
CA ASN A 127 -4.75 -14.43 -6.33
C ASN A 127 -6.07 -13.70 -5.99
N ASP A 128 -7.14 -14.45 -5.77
CA ASP A 128 -8.47 -13.89 -5.49
C ASP A 128 -8.49 -12.99 -4.23
N PRO A 129 -8.03 -13.45 -3.03
CA PRO A 129 -7.99 -12.59 -1.86
C PRO A 129 -7.03 -11.40 -2.02
N ALA A 130 -5.90 -11.57 -2.73
CA ALA A 130 -4.99 -10.46 -3.00
C ALA A 130 -5.65 -9.39 -3.89
N MET A 131 -6.38 -9.79 -4.92
CA MET A 131 -7.10 -8.88 -5.80
C MET A 131 -8.27 -8.18 -5.09
N ALA A 132 -8.96 -8.89 -4.20
CA ALA A 132 -9.99 -8.32 -3.32
C ALA A 132 -9.38 -7.24 -2.41
N ALA A 133 -8.30 -7.56 -1.69
CA ALA A 133 -7.60 -6.62 -0.82
C ALA A 133 -7.09 -5.38 -1.58
N LEU A 134 -6.52 -5.55 -2.77
CA LEU A 134 -6.10 -4.46 -3.66
C LEU A 134 -7.25 -3.52 -4.02
N THR A 135 -8.44 -4.08 -4.23
CA THR A 135 -9.63 -3.32 -4.63
C THR A 135 -10.25 -2.60 -3.45
N SER A 136 -10.40 -3.28 -2.31
CA SER A 136 -10.93 -2.71 -1.07
C SER A 136 -10.07 -1.54 -0.56
N ALA A 137 -8.74 -1.71 -0.52
CA ALA A 137 -7.84 -0.65 -0.08
C ALA A 137 -7.88 0.58 -0.99
N ALA A 138 -8.00 0.38 -2.31
CA ALA A 138 -8.10 1.48 -3.26
C ALA A 138 -9.45 2.21 -3.22
N ALA A 139 -10.51 1.57 -2.73
CA ALA A 139 -11.83 2.18 -2.55
C ALA A 139 -11.91 3.14 -1.35
N GLY A 140 -10.91 3.11 -0.45
CA GLY A 140 -10.89 3.99 0.72
C GLY A 140 -11.84 3.53 1.83
N THR A 141 -11.64 2.31 2.35
CA THR A 141 -12.43 1.79 3.47
C THR A 141 -12.16 2.57 4.75
N VAL A 142 -13.21 3.16 5.32
CA VAL A 142 -13.16 3.88 6.60
C VAL A 142 -13.51 2.91 7.73
N GLY A 143 -12.70 2.85 8.78
CA GLY A 143 -13.00 2.04 9.98
C GLY A 143 -12.68 0.55 9.86
N VAL A 144 -12.13 0.09 8.72
CA VAL A 144 -11.64 -1.28 8.55
C VAL A 144 -10.15 -1.32 8.84
N GLY A 145 -9.71 -2.21 9.74
CA GLY A 145 -8.30 -2.37 10.09
C GLY A 145 -7.49 -2.99 8.93
N PRO A 146 -6.16 -2.74 8.84
CA PRO A 146 -5.31 -3.33 7.80
C PRO A 146 -5.39 -4.87 7.74
N ALA A 147 -5.45 -5.51 8.91
CA ALA A 147 -5.59 -6.96 9.03
C ALA A 147 -6.94 -7.47 8.48
N ASP A 148 -8.04 -6.75 8.72
CA ASP A 148 -9.37 -7.10 8.20
C ASP A 148 -9.48 -6.95 6.68
N ILE A 149 -8.68 -6.06 6.07
CA ILE A 149 -8.59 -5.96 4.60
C ILE A 149 -7.88 -7.17 4.00
N LEU A 150 -6.86 -7.71 4.68
CA LEU A 150 -6.12 -8.90 4.24
C LEU A 150 -6.86 -10.20 4.52
N HIS A 151 -7.55 -10.23 5.65
CA HIS A 151 -8.38 -11.33 6.11
C HIS A 151 -9.79 -10.80 6.26
N PRO A 152 -10.56 -10.67 5.17
CA PRO A 152 -11.97 -10.36 5.28
C PRO A 152 -12.59 -11.54 6.01
N THR A 153 -12.76 -11.41 7.32
CA THR A 153 -13.59 -12.30 8.10
C THR A 153 -14.95 -12.21 7.43
N GLY A 154 -15.41 -13.29 6.80
CA GLY A 154 -16.64 -13.29 6.02
C GLY A 154 -17.75 -12.66 6.87
N GLN A 155 -18.16 -11.44 6.52
CA GLN A 155 -19.41 -10.88 6.98
C GLN A 155 -20.51 -11.44 6.07
N ASP A 156 -20.61 -12.76 6.05
CA ASP A 156 -21.85 -13.43 5.69
C ASP A 156 -22.61 -13.56 7.02
N GLU A 157 -23.89 -13.18 7.00
CA GLU A 157 -24.91 -13.41 8.05
C GLU A 157 -25.09 -12.36 9.16
N GLU A 158 -25.50 -11.12 8.83
CA GLU A 158 -26.58 -10.47 9.61
C GLU A 158 -27.36 -9.42 8.80
N MET A 159 -27.89 -9.84 7.65
CA MET A 159 -28.95 -9.12 6.93
C MET A 159 -30.21 -9.98 6.91
N ARG A 160 -30.76 -10.28 8.09
CA ARG A 160 -32.16 -10.74 8.20
C ARG A 160 -32.75 -10.43 9.58
N GLY A 161 -33.28 -9.22 9.70
CA GLY A 161 -33.98 -8.80 10.91
C GLY A 161 -34.37 -7.32 10.91
N HIS A 162 -34.88 -6.79 9.79
CA HIS A 162 -35.64 -5.55 9.82
C HIS A 162 -37.00 -5.87 10.47
N ASP A 163 -37.04 -5.90 11.81
CA ASP A 163 -38.26 -5.63 12.56
C ASP A 163 -38.13 -4.23 13.15
N SER A 164 -38.46 -3.26 12.32
CA SER A 164 -38.65 -1.88 12.75
C SER A 164 -40.09 -1.73 13.22
N SER A 165 -40.35 -2.00 14.50
CA SER A 165 -41.48 -1.40 15.21
C SER A 165 -41.36 -1.58 16.72
N ALA A 166 -41.80 -0.54 17.45
CA ALA A 166 -41.88 -0.39 18.90
C ALA A 166 -40.53 -0.13 19.62
N ALA A 167 -40.39 0.87 20.46
CA ALA A 167 -41.28 1.96 20.82
C ALA A 167 -40.42 3.05 21.45
N TRP A 168 -40.77 4.29 21.16
CA TRP A 168 -40.31 5.46 21.89
C TRP A 168 -40.98 5.45 23.28
N GLU A 169 -40.20 5.80 24.31
CA GLU A 169 -40.54 6.71 25.42
C GLU A 169 -39.77 6.35 26.70
N ASN A 170 -38.79 7.17 27.08
CA ASN A 170 -38.96 8.01 28.27
C ASN A 170 -37.98 9.19 28.26
N GLU A 171 -38.60 10.35 28.33
CA GLU A 171 -38.04 11.65 28.68
C GLU A 171 -37.69 11.68 30.18
N GLY A 172 -36.49 12.14 30.53
CA GLY A 172 -36.20 12.52 31.92
C GLY A 172 -34.73 12.71 32.29
N GLY A 173 -34.22 13.94 32.16
CA GLY A 173 -33.29 14.47 33.18
C GLY A 173 -31.97 15.09 32.73
N ARG A 174 -32.00 16.43 32.59
CA ARG A 174 -30.97 17.45 32.86
C ARG A 174 -29.48 17.14 32.62
N VAL A 175 -28.90 18.02 31.81
CA VAL A 175 -27.50 18.44 31.72
C VAL A 175 -26.76 18.44 33.06
N ALA A 176 -25.75 17.59 33.16
CA ALA A 176 -24.54 17.86 33.93
C ALA A 176 -23.36 17.33 33.09
N ASP A 177 -22.62 18.30 32.56
CA ASP A 177 -21.18 18.26 32.33
C ASP A 177 -20.54 16.88 32.18
N LEU A 178 -20.34 16.45 30.93
CA LEU A 178 -19.24 15.58 30.52
C LEU A 178 -18.99 15.88 29.05
N GLU A 179 -18.09 16.84 28.83
CA GLU A 179 -17.31 16.95 27.59
C GLU A 179 -16.82 15.54 27.20
N PRO A 180 -17.16 14.99 26.02
CA PRO A 180 -16.34 13.95 25.44
C PRO A 180 -15.05 14.64 24.98
N ALA A 181 -14.09 14.71 25.90
CA ALA A 181 -12.70 14.96 25.60
C ALA A 181 -12.27 13.90 24.57
N TRP A 182 -12.40 14.26 23.30
CA TRP A 182 -11.61 13.65 22.25
C TRP A 182 -10.16 13.69 22.75
N PRO A 183 -9.43 12.57 22.84
CA PRO A 183 -8.01 12.64 23.09
C PRO A 183 -7.37 13.35 21.89
N ALA A 184 -7.22 14.66 22.05
CA ALA A 184 -6.35 15.50 21.28
C ALA A 184 -4.91 15.15 21.65
N ASP A 185 -4.44 14.01 21.14
CA ASP A 185 -3.02 13.69 20.99
C ASP A 185 -2.95 12.72 19.79
N ARG A 186 -2.75 13.15 18.54
CA ARG A 186 -1.60 13.89 18.00
C ARG A 186 -0.23 13.38 18.48
N GLY A 187 -0.14 12.08 18.76
CA GLY A 187 1.11 11.33 18.90
C GLY A 187 1.82 10.98 17.58
N LEU A 188 1.54 11.66 16.46
CA LEU A 188 2.29 11.49 15.21
C LEU A 188 3.51 12.43 15.10
N ARG A 189 3.97 13.02 16.20
CA ARG A 189 4.97 14.10 16.17
C ARG A 189 6.43 13.68 16.40
N THR A 190 6.72 12.42 16.75
CA THR A 190 8.11 12.04 17.09
C THR A 190 8.75 11.01 16.14
N TRP A 191 7.99 10.49 15.17
CA TRP A 191 8.45 9.45 14.24
C TRP A 191 9.34 9.96 13.08
N PHE A 192 9.53 11.28 13.00
CA PHE A 192 10.09 11.96 11.81
C PHE A 192 11.51 12.52 11.98
N LEU A 193 12.11 12.46 13.18
CA LEU A 193 13.45 13.01 13.45
C LEU A 193 14.40 11.91 13.98
N ALA A 194 14.89 11.06 13.07
CA ALA A 194 16.10 10.24 13.22
C ALA A 194 16.50 9.64 11.87
#